data_AF-A0A9P7BY88-F1
#
_entry.id   AF-A0A9P7BY88-F1
#
_cell.length_a   1.000
_cell.length_b   1.000
_cell.length_c   1.000
_cell.angle_alpha   90.00
_cell.angle_beta   90.00
_cell.angle_gamma   90.00
#
_symmetry.space_group_name_H-M   'P 1'
#
loop_
_entity.id
_entity.type
_entity.pdbx_description
1 polymer ?
#
loop_
_entity_poly.entity_id
_entity_poly.type
_entity_poly.pdbx_seq_one_letter_code
_entity_poly.pdbx_strand_id
1 'polypeptide(L)'
;MRAKAAERLTTLRFLLAAVKQKEVDERRDLTDAEITAIIEKQVKQRRESIAAFEQAVRTETADQEKAEMAVLQEFLPQAASPEEA
;
A
#
# COMPACT_ATOMS: atom_id res chain seq x y z
N MET A 1 -5.94 -0.34 20.98
CA MET A 1 -6.91 -0.01 19.91
C MET A 1 -6.61 1.30 19.19
N ARG A 2 -6.21 2.40 19.86
CA ARG A 2 -5.93 3.69 19.17
C ARG A 2 -4.75 3.67 18.19
N ALA A 3 -3.66 2.95 18.50
CA ALA A 3 -2.47 2.90 17.64
C ALA A 3 -2.75 2.29 16.25
N LYS A 4 -3.43 1.11 16.22
CA LYS A 4 -3.81 0.45 14.96
C LYS A 4 -4.71 1.31 14.06
N ALA A 5 -5.58 2.14 14.66
CA ALA A 5 -6.40 3.08 13.90
C ALA A 5 -5.58 4.24 13.32
N ALA A 6 -4.52 4.67 14.01
CA ALA A 6 -3.62 5.74 13.56
C ALA A 6 -2.74 5.28 12.38
N GLU A 7 -2.27 4.05 12.41
CA GLU A 7 -1.49 3.44 11.31
C GLU A 7 -2.36 3.31 10.06
N ARG A 8 -3.55 2.70 10.18
CA ARG A 8 -4.51 2.59 9.07
C ARG A 8 -4.83 3.95 8.46
N LEU A 9 -5.10 4.95 9.30
CA LEU A 9 -5.38 6.31 8.85
C LEU A 9 -4.20 6.92 8.09
N THR A 10 -2.98 6.69 8.56
CA THR A 10 -1.75 7.18 7.91
C THR A 10 -1.55 6.51 6.55
N THR A 11 -1.68 5.18 6.48
CA THR A 11 -1.59 4.42 5.22
C THR A 11 -2.59 4.94 4.18
N LEU A 12 -3.84 5.15 4.58
CA LEU A 12 -4.87 5.68 3.67
C LEU A 12 -4.60 7.11 3.23
N ARG A 13 -4.03 7.95 4.09
CA ARG A 13 -3.62 9.32 3.71
C ARG A 13 -2.49 9.31 2.70
N PHE A 14 -1.50 8.43 2.85
CA PHE A 14 -0.44 8.27 1.86
C PHE A 14 -0.96 7.75 0.53
N LEU A 15 -1.87 6.77 0.54
CA LEU A 15 -2.52 6.30 -0.67
C LEU A 15 -3.28 7.43 -1.38
N LEU A 16 -4.10 8.18 -0.64
CA LEU A 16 -4.85 9.31 -1.20
C LEU A 16 -3.93 10.39 -1.76
N ALA A 17 -2.80 10.68 -1.09
CA ALA A 17 -1.81 11.62 -1.59
C ALA A 17 -1.19 11.15 -2.91
N ALA A 18 -0.88 9.85 -3.04
CA ALA A 18 -0.34 9.28 -4.28
C ALA A 18 -1.36 9.34 -5.44
N VAL A 19 -2.64 9.07 -5.15
CA VAL A 19 -3.74 9.22 -6.12
C VAL A 19 -3.83 10.67 -6.58
N LYS A 20 -3.95 11.62 -5.64
CA LYS A 20 -4.05 13.05 -5.95
C LYS A 20 -2.84 13.58 -6.70
N GLN A 21 -1.64 13.14 -6.35
CA GLN A 21 -0.43 13.54 -7.08
C GLN A 21 -0.53 13.13 -8.54
N LYS A 22 -0.95 11.88 -8.81
CA LYS A 22 -1.11 11.40 -10.18
C LYS A 22 -2.25 12.12 -10.93
N GLU A 23 -3.36 12.45 -10.27
CA GLU A 23 -4.42 13.29 -10.85
C GLU A 23 -3.91 14.69 -11.25
N VAL A 24 -3.09 15.30 -10.40
CA VAL A 24 -2.44 16.60 -10.68
C VAL A 24 -1.48 16.50 -11.85
N ASP A 25 -0.66 15.44 -11.88
CA ASP A 25 0.32 15.21 -12.95
C ASP A 25 -0.37 14.98 -14.30
N GLU A 26 -1.45 14.20 -14.32
CA GLU A 26 -2.24 13.86 -15.51
C GLU A 26 -3.28 14.95 -15.88
N ARG A 27 -3.53 15.91 -14.98
CA ARG A 27 -4.56 16.97 -15.10
C ARG A 27 -5.96 16.44 -15.39
N ARG A 28 -6.30 15.29 -14.81
CA ARG A 28 -7.62 14.65 -14.90
C ARG A 28 -7.85 13.76 -13.69
N ASP A 29 -9.11 13.41 -13.46
CA ASP A 29 -9.46 12.39 -12.49
C ASP A 29 -8.99 11.00 -12.97
N LEU A 30 -8.60 10.17 -12.02
CA LEU A 30 -8.22 8.79 -12.30
C LEU A 30 -9.44 7.88 -12.35
N THR A 31 -9.36 6.88 -13.20
CA THR A 31 -10.33 5.80 -13.22
C THR A 31 -10.08 4.82 -12.07
N ASP A 32 -11.10 4.08 -11.66
CA ASP A 32 -10.99 3.03 -10.63
C ASP A 32 -9.90 2.00 -10.95
N ALA A 33 -9.70 1.68 -12.23
CA ALA A 33 -8.63 0.80 -12.69
C ALA A 33 -7.24 1.38 -12.42
N GLU A 34 -7.05 2.69 -12.63
CA GLU A 34 -5.78 3.35 -12.37
C GLU A 34 -5.49 3.50 -10.88
N ILE A 35 -6.53 3.74 -10.08
CA ILE A 35 -6.43 3.76 -8.61
C ILE A 35 -6.04 2.36 -8.12
N THR A 36 -6.68 1.30 -8.64
CA THR A 36 -6.34 -0.09 -8.35
C THR A 36 -4.86 -0.38 -8.68
N ALA A 37 -4.39 0.04 -9.85
CA ALA A 37 -2.99 -0.12 -10.23
C ALA A 37 -2.01 0.62 -9.30
N ILE A 38 -2.40 1.79 -8.75
CA ILE A 38 -1.60 2.47 -7.72
C ILE A 38 -1.53 1.65 -6.44
N ILE A 39 -2.65 1.09 -6.00
CA ILE A 39 -2.71 0.26 -4.79
C ILE A 39 -1.85 -0.99 -4.96
N GLU A 40 -1.97 -1.70 -6.08
CA GLU A 40 -1.13 -2.87 -6.42
C GLU A 40 0.36 -2.54 -6.41
N LYS A 41 0.74 -1.40 -7.01
CA LYS A 41 2.12 -0.92 -7.00
C LYS A 41 2.63 -0.70 -5.57
N GLN A 42 1.83 -0.06 -4.71
CA GLN A 42 2.22 0.16 -3.32
C GLN A 42 2.32 -1.15 -2.53
N VAL A 43 1.41 -2.10 -2.73
CA VAL A 43 1.49 -3.44 -2.13
C VAL A 43 2.79 -4.14 -2.53
N LYS A 44 3.16 -4.08 -3.83
CA LYS A 44 4.41 -4.66 -4.32
C LYS A 44 5.64 -4.01 -3.65
N GLN A 45 5.69 -2.68 -3.60
CA GLN A 45 6.79 -1.95 -2.95
C GLN A 45 6.94 -2.34 -1.49
N ARG A 46 5.84 -2.46 -0.75
CA ARG A 46 5.87 -2.89 0.66
C ARG A 46 6.37 -4.32 0.81
N ARG A 47 5.94 -5.24 -0.06
CA ARG A 47 6.46 -6.62 -0.06
C ARG A 47 7.98 -6.65 -0.25
N GLU A 48 8.51 -5.85 -1.16
CA GLU A 48 9.96 -5.71 -1.37
C GLU A 48 10.65 -5.13 -0.12
N SER A 49 10.07 -4.10 0.50
CA SER A 49 10.58 -3.50 1.75
C SER A 49 10.54 -4.46 2.94
N ILE A 50 9.46 -5.25 3.10
CA ILE A 50 9.34 -6.28 4.13
C ILE A 50 10.50 -7.26 4.01
N ALA A 51 10.71 -7.82 2.81
CA ALA A 51 11.80 -8.76 2.58
C ALA A 51 13.17 -8.15 2.91
N ALA A 52 13.40 -6.89 2.53
CA ALA A 52 14.65 -6.18 2.85
C ALA A 52 14.83 -5.95 4.36
N PHE A 53 13.77 -5.58 5.09
CA PHE A 53 13.83 -5.37 6.53
C PHE A 53 14.00 -6.67 7.32
N GLU A 54 13.36 -7.75 6.89
CA GLU A 54 13.55 -9.08 7.46
C GLU A 54 14.99 -9.57 7.29
N GLN A 55 15.58 -9.38 6.09
CA GLN A 55 17.00 -9.68 5.85
C GLN A 55 17.95 -8.85 6.73
N ALA A 56 17.56 -7.61 7.04
CA ALA A 56 18.31 -6.72 7.93
C ALA A 56 18.04 -6.94 9.43
N VAL A 57 17.25 -7.96 9.81
CA VAL A 57 16.84 -8.25 11.19
C VAL A 57 16.13 -7.06 11.86
N ARG A 58 15.43 -6.24 11.06
CA ARG A 58 14.62 -5.10 11.51
C ARG A 58 13.14 -5.49 11.61
N THR A 59 12.85 -6.42 12.51
CA THR A 59 11.53 -7.07 12.62
C THR A 59 10.40 -6.08 12.91
N GLU A 60 10.63 -5.09 13.78
CA GLU A 60 9.61 -4.07 14.08
C GLU A 60 9.20 -3.26 12.84
N THR A 61 10.17 -2.90 11.98
CA THR A 61 9.88 -2.19 10.73
C THR A 61 9.19 -3.10 9.71
N ALA A 62 9.60 -4.36 9.62
CA ALA A 62 8.93 -5.34 8.76
C ALA A 62 7.47 -5.58 9.18
N ASP A 63 7.19 -5.64 10.48
CA ASP A 63 5.83 -5.81 11.00
C ASP A 63 4.96 -4.59 10.75
N GLN A 64 5.52 -3.39 10.83
CA GLN A 64 4.84 -2.16 10.44
C GLN A 64 4.45 -2.21 8.95
N GLU A 65 5.40 -2.53 8.06
CA GLU A 65 5.13 -2.64 6.62
C GLU A 65 4.07 -3.71 6.30
N LYS A 66 4.07 -4.84 7.01
CA LYS A 66 3.04 -5.88 6.88
C LYS A 66 1.66 -5.36 7.27
N ALA A 67 1.56 -4.59 8.36
CA ALA A 67 0.30 -4.02 8.81
C ALA A 67 -0.25 -3.01 7.77
N GLU A 68 0.61 -2.15 7.23
CA GLU A 68 0.22 -1.19 6.21
C GLU A 68 -0.14 -1.88 4.88
N MET A 69 0.58 -2.93 4.49
CA MET A 69 0.26 -3.76 3.32
C MET A 69 -1.12 -4.41 3.45
N ALA A 70 -1.45 -4.97 4.62
CA ALA A 70 -2.76 -5.59 4.86
C ALA A 70 -3.90 -4.59 4.70
N VAL A 71 -3.72 -3.35 5.17
CA VAL A 71 -4.71 -2.27 4.97
C VAL A 71 -4.93 -2.00 3.48
N LEU A 72 -3.87 -1.93 2.67
CA LEU A 72 -4.00 -1.69 1.23
C LEU A 72 -4.70 -2.85 0.51
N GLN A 73 -4.45 -4.09 0.94
CA GLN A 73 -5.08 -5.28 0.37
C GLN A 73 -6.60 -5.33 0.61
N GLU A 74 -7.14 -4.66 1.64
CA GLU A 74 -8.59 -4.53 1.85
C GLU A 74 -9.30 -3.83 0.68
N PHE A 75 -8.57 -3.03 -0.13
CA PHE A 75 -9.11 -2.26 -1.25
C PHE A 75 -8.83 -2.88 -2.61
N LEU A 76 -8.12 -4.01 -2.65
CA LEU A 76 -7.95 -4.79 -3.86
C LEU A 76 -9.03 -5.88 -3.91
N PRO A 77 -9.49 -6.29 -5.11
CA PRO A 77 -10.30 -7.48 -5.23
C PRO A 77 -9.57 -8.65 -4.58
N GLN A 78 -10.32 -9.52 -3.89
CA GLN A 78 -9.83 -10.61 -3.03
C GLN A 78 -8.88 -11.62 -3.73
N ALA A 79 -8.61 -11.44 -5.02
CA ALA A 79 -7.74 -12.25 -5.87
C ALA A 79 -6.36 -11.61 -6.17
N ALA A 80 -5.96 -10.52 -5.53
CA ALA A 80 -4.58 -10.04 -5.62
C ALA A 80 -3.66 -10.78 -4.61
N SER A 81 -3.76 -12.11 -4.57
CA SER A 81 -2.68 -12.93 -4.05
C SER A 81 -1.60 -12.93 -5.13
N PRO A 82 -0.39 -12.45 -4.84
CA PRO A 82 0.71 -12.35 -5.80
C PRO A 82 1.29 -13.74 -6.09
N GLU A 83 0.58 -14.46 -6.94
CA GLU A 83 1.01 -15.52 -7.81
C GLU A 83 0.37 -15.20 -9.16
N GLU A 84 1.07 -15.43 -10.26
CA GLU A 84 0.65 -15.20 -11.66
C GLU A 84 0.95 -13.80 -12.25
N ALA A 85 2.25 -13.54 -12.46
CA ALA A 85 2.76 -13.05 -13.74
C ALA A 85 4.17 -13.62 -13.99
#